data_AF-F9NSP4-F1
#
_entry.id   AF-F9NSP4-F1
#
_cell.length_a   1.000
_cell.length_b   1.000
_cell.length_c   1.000
_cell.angle_alpha   90.00
_cell.angle_beta   90.00
_cell.angle_gamma   90.00
#
_symmetry.space_group_name_H-M   'P 1'
#
loop_
_entity.id
_entity.type
_entity.pdbx_description
1 polymer ?
#
loop_
_entity_poly.entity_id
_entity_poly.type
_entity_poly.pdbx_seq_one_letter_code
_entity_poly.pdbx_strand_id
1 'polypeptide(L)'
;MAYLRNAYVDGRLSPDNFEGRVTRALDAVTRADLDATLTGLAVVGGQVHGSRIAASETLAAGVIGLSPFFLGPLGPILGVVISPRGSWMRRQAAQQANFQLVALLLGAVVLGAAVKRNLMIVTFPFVGMAWFAGTIIHAAKAFEGHEWTNPVLQAIPLRLFDDGRRRAWIR
;
A
#
# COMPACT_ATOMS: atom_id res chain seq x y z
N MET A 1 -24.49 -15.05 4.36
CA MET A 1 -25.94 -14.73 4.51
C MET A 1 -26.28 -13.25 4.39
N ALA A 2 -25.58 -12.32 5.06
CA ALA A 2 -25.91 -10.88 4.99
C ALA A 2 -25.86 -10.28 3.56
N TYR A 3 -24.94 -10.74 2.72
CA TYR A 3 -24.76 -10.24 1.36
C TYR A 3 -25.93 -10.59 0.41
N LEU A 4 -26.48 -11.81 0.55
CA LEU A 4 -27.62 -12.28 -0.26
C LEU A 4 -28.91 -11.50 0.07
N ARG A 5 -29.10 -11.15 1.33
CA ARG A 5 -30.24 -10.34 1.78
C ARG A 5 -30.19 -8.93 1.22
N ASN A 6 -29.00 -8.31 1.19
CA ASN A 6 -28.83 -6.97 0.63
C ASN A 6 -29.07 -6.94 -0.90
N ALA A 7 -28.61 -7.96 -1.63
CA ALA A 7 -28.84 -8.05 -3.07
C ALA A 7 -30.32 -8.30 -3.46
N TYR A 8 -31.10 -8.93 -2.58
CA TYR A 8 -32.55 -9.10 -2.75
C TYR A 8 -33.31 -7.79 -2.48
N VAL A 9 -32.93 -7.05 -1.43
CA VAL A 9 -33.52 -5.74 -1.08
C VAL A 9 -33.27 -4.69 -2.17
N ASP A 10 -32.13 -4.78 -2.87
CA ASP A 10 -31.77 -3.89 -3.99
C ASP A 10 -32.50 -4.21 -5.31
N GLY A 11 -33.43 -5.18 -5.34
CA GLY A 11 -34.24 -5.52 -6.53
C GLY A 11 -33.47 -6.13 -7.70
N ARG A 12 -32.22 -6.56 -7.46
CA ARG A 12 -31.30 -7.07 -8.50
C ARG A 12 -31.36 -8.58 -8.69
N LEU A 13 -32.24 -9.28 -7.99
CA LEU A 13 -32.42 -10.73 -8.07
C LEU A 13 -33.90 -11.10 -8.14
N SER A 14 -34.31 -11.79 -9.22
CA SER A 14 -35.66 -12.37 -9.33
C SER A 14 -35.89 -13.41 -8.22
N PRO A 15 -37.08 -13.43 -7.56
CA PRO A 15 -37.40 -14.30 -6.42
C PRO A 15 -37.10 -15.79 -6.66
N ASP A 16 -37.39 -16.29 -7.86
CA ASP A 16 -37.26 -17.71 -8.20
C ASP A 16 -35.80 -18.20 -8.21
N ASN A 17 -34.86 -17.30 -8.54
CA ASN A 17 -33.42 -17.59 -8.55
C ASN A 17 -32.77 -17.45 -7.17
N PHE A 18 -33.39 -16.70 -6.25
CA PHE A 18 -32.91 -16.52 -4.88
C PHE A 18 -33.13 -17.80 -4.08
N GLU A 19 -34.35 -18.33 -4.10
CA GLU A 19 -34.74 -19.47 -3.28
C GLU A 19 -33.96 -20.74 -3.66
N GLY A 20 -33.79 -21.02 -4.95
CA GLY A 20 -32.99 -22.15 -5.42
C GLY A 20 -31.49 -22.06 -5.07
N ARG A 21 -30.94 -20.84 -4.94
CA ARG A 21 -29.55 -20.62 -4.53
C ARG A 21 -29.37 -20.67 -3.01
N VAL A 22 -30.37 -20.22 -2.25
CA VAL A 22 -30.39 -20.33 -0.78
C VAL A 22 -30.46 -21.79 -0.35
N THR A 23 -31.32 -22.60 -0.97
CA THR A 23 -31.40 -24.04 -0.69
C THR A 23 -30.07 -24.75 -0.97
N ARG A 24 -29.41 -24.41 -2.08
CA ARG A 24 -28.09 -25.00 -2.43
C ARG A 24 -26.95 -24.52 -1.52
N ALA A 25 -27.03 -23.31 -0.97
CA ALA A 25 -26.06 -22.78 -0.01
C ALA A 25 -26.25 -23.35 1.40
N LEU A 26 -27.47 -23.76 1.76
CA LEU A 26 -27.77 -24.44 3.02
C LEU A 26 -27.34 -25.91 3.01
N ASP A 27 -27.31 -26.53 1.83
CA ASP A 27 -26.87 -27.92 1.63
C ASP A 27 -25.35 -28.05 1.34
N ALA A 28 -24.65 -26.93 1.18
CA ALA A 28 -23.22 -26.89 0.90
C ALA A 28 -22.40 -27.27 2.15
N VAL A 29 -21.67 -28.38 2.07
CA VAL A 29 -20.83 -28.90 3.17
C VAL A 29 -19.38 -28.40 3.05
N THR A 30 -18.95 -28.03 1.85
CA THR A 30 -17.57 -27.57 1.60
C THR A 30 -17.52 -26.15 1.07
N ARG A 31 -16.35 -25.51 1.25
CA ARG A 31 -16.10 -24.13 0.79
C ARG A 31 -16.20 -23.99 -0.73
N ALA A 32 -15.83 -25.04 -1.47
CA ALA A 32 -15.91 -25.07 -2.93
C ALA A 32 -17.37 -25.14 -3.41
N ASP A 33 -18.24 -25.87 -2.70
CA ASP A 33 -19.67 -25.94 -3.01
C ASP A 33 -20.33 -24.58 -2.84
N LEU A 34 -19.94 -23.84 -1.79
CA LEU A 34 -20.42 -22.48 -1.56
C LEU A 34 -20.00 -21.53 -2.71
N ASP A 35 -18.77 -21.61 -3.18
CA ASP A 35 -18.28 -20.80 -4.31
C ASP A 35 -19.01 -21.15 -5.63
N ALA A 36 -19.35 -22.42 -5.83
CA ALA A 36 -20.16 -22.85 -6.96
C ALA A 36 -21.57 -22.23 -6.92
N THR A 37 -22.19 -22.07 -5.73
CA THR A 37 -23.49 -21.39 -5.60
C THR A 37 -23.45 -19.91 -5.95
N LEU A 38 -22.26 -19.28 -5.91
CA LEU A 38 -22.05 -17.87 -6.21
C LEU A 38 -21.63 -17.63 -7.68
N THR A 39 -21.25 -18.69 -8.39
CA THR A 39 -20.83 -18.63 -9.79
C THR A 39 -21.96 -18.09 -10.68
N GLY A 40 -21.63 -17.13 -11.55
CA GLY A 40 -22.59 -16.44 -12.43
C GLY A 40 -23.31 -15.22 -11.84
N LEU A 41 -23.34 -15.06 -10.50
CA LEU A 41 -23.74 -13.79 -9.85
C LEU A 41 -22.55 -12.82 -9.71
N ALA A 42 -21.33 -13.35 -9.79
CA ALA A 42 -20.07 -12.62 -9.66
C ALA A 42 -19.57 -11.96 -10.96
N VAL A 43 -20.40 -11.83 -12.00
CA VAL A 43 -19.98 -11.23 -13.29
C VAL A 43 -20.05 -9.68 -13.30
N VAL A 44 -20.45 -9.03 -12.20
CA VAL A 44 -20.25 -7.56 -12.01
C VAL A 44 -19.37 -7.23 -10.79
N GLY A 45 -18.67 -8.22 -10.22
CA GLY A 45 -17.85 -8.03 -9.03
C GLY A 45 -16.54 -8.84 -9.05
N GLY A 46 -15.97 -9.05 -10.23
CA GLY A 46 -14.82 -9.93 -10.48
C GLY A 46 -13.52 -9.56 -9.75
N GLN A 47 -13.45 -9.91 -8.47
CA GLN A 47 -12.23 -10.12 -7.68
C GLN A 47 -11.89 -11.62 -7.73
N VAL A 48 -11.11 -12.03 -8.72
CA VAL A 48 -10.50 -13.36 -8.74
C VAL A 48 -9.26 -13.34 -7.85
N HIS A 49 -9.30 -14.17 -6.81
CA HIS A 49 -8.25 -14.64 -5.90
C HIS A 49 -6.79 -14.17 -6.12
N GLY A 50 -6.55 -12.91 -5.78
CA GLY A 50 -5.28 -12.36 -5.32
C GLY A 50 -5.67 -11.23 -4.37
N SER A 51 -4.96 -10.99 -3.28
CA SER A 51 -5.23 -9.85 -2.38
C SER A 51 -5.20 -8.55 -3.19
N ARG A 52 -6.34 -8.13 -3.74
CA ARG A 52 -6.46 -6.88 -4.47
C ARG A 52 -6.64 -5.82 -3.39
N ILE A 53 -5.53 -5.15 -3.11
CA ILE A 53 -5.47 -3.95 -2.29
C ILE A 53 -6.58 -3.02 -2.79
N ALA A 54 -7.40 -2.50 -1.89
CA ALA A 54 -8.54 -1.68 -2.28
C ALA A 54 -8.03 -0.41 -2.98
N ALA A 55 -8.74 0.07 -4.01
CA ALA A 55 -8.35 1.30 -4.73
C ALA A 55 -8.26 2.52 -3.80
N SER A 56 -9.06 2.55 -2.71
CA SER A 56 -8.96 3.57 -1.68
C SER A 56 -7.66 3.47 -0.86
N GLU A 57 -7.15 2.26 -0.63
CA GLU A 57 -5.89 2.04 0.09
C GLU A 57 -4.69 2.43 -0.77
N THR A 58 -4.69 2.11 -2.08
CA THR A 58 -3.61 2.55 -2.99
C THR A 58 -3.63 4.06 -3.20
N LEU A 59 -4.82 4.67 -3.31
CA LEU A 59 -4.98 6.12 -3.36
C LEU A 59 -4.44 6.78 -2.08
N ALA A 60 -4.84 6.30 -0.90
CA ALA A 60 -4.39 6.83 0.37
C ALA A 60 -2.87 6.67 0.54
N ALA A 61 -2.32 5.50 0.22
CA ALA A 61 -0.88 5.25 0.28
C ALA A 61 -0.10 6.13 -0.71
N GLY A 62 -0.62 6.36 -1.91
CA GLY A 62 0.01 7.25 -2.88
C GLY A 62 -0.03 8.72 -2.47
N VAL A 63 -1.13 9.19 -1.87
CA VAL A 63 -1.21 10.55 -1.28
C VAL A 63 -0.22 10.69 -0.12
N ILE A 64 -0.11 9.70 0.76
CA ILE A 64 0.93 9.65 1.80
C ILE A 64 2.32 9.67 1.15
N GLY A 65 2.50 8.96 0.05
CA GLY A 65 3.72 8.98 -0.78
C GLY A 65 4.10 10.38 -1.27
N LEU A 66 3.13 11.21 -1.65
CA LEU A 66 3.38 12.57 -2.14
C LEU A 66 3.47 13.63 -1.04
N SER A 67 3.02 13.32 0.18
CA SER A 67 3.05 14.25 1.32
C SER A 67 4.43 14.86 1.64
N PRO A 68 5.60 14.26 1.31
CA PRO A 68 6.88 14.92 1.51
C PRO A 68 7.08 16.24 0.79
N PHE A 69 6.37 16.49 -0.32
CA PHE A 69 6.48 17.76 -1.03
C PHE A 69 5.93 18.96 -0.24
N PHE A 70 5.05 18.71 0.73
CA PHE A 70 4.38 19.76 1.50
C PHE A 70 4.73 19.70 2.99
N LEU A 71 4.86 18.49 3.53
CA LEU A 71 5.06 18.23 4.95
C LEU A 71 6.44 17.67 5.27
N GLY A 72 7.30 17.47 4.25
CA GLY A 72 8.57 16.78 4.41
C GLY A 72 8.40 15.39 5.03
N PRO A 73 9.31 14.94 5.91
CA PRO A 73 9.21 13.61 6.51
C PRO A 73 7.98 13.44 7.40
N LEU A 74 7.33 14.52 7.85
CA LEU A 74 6.20 14.43 8.78
C LEU A 74 4.97 13.79 8.13
N GLY A 75 4.72 14.04 6.84
CA GLY A 75 3.57 13.48 6.15
C GLY A 75 3.53 11.94 6.17
N PRO A 76 4.60 11.26 5.73
CA PRO A 76 4.68 9.80 5.83
C PRO A 76 4.66 9.28 7.27
N ILE A 77 5.31 9.98 8.21
CA ILE A 77 5.32 9.60 9.62
C ILE A 77 3.89 9.62 10.19
N LEU A 78 3.12 10.69 9.92
CA LEU A 78 1.71 10.75 10.29
C LEU A 78 0.91 9.63 9.62
N GLY A 79 1.19 9.34 8.35
CA GLY A 79 0.66 8.18 7.63
C GLY A 79 0.88 6.86 8.40
N VAL A 80 2.06 6.62 8.96
CA VAL A 80 2.36 5.41 9.77
C VAL A 80 1.53 5.37 11.05
N VAL A 81 1.35 6.52 11.70
CA VAL A 81 0.64 6.64 12.99
C VAL A 81 -0.86 6.39 12.81
N ILE A 82 -1.47 6.93 11.75
CA ILE A 82 -2.91 6.80 11.51
C ILE A 82 -3.29 5.48 10.81
N SER A 83 -2.33 4.81 10.16
CA SER A 83 -2.60 3.55 9.45
C SER A 83 -2.76 2.37 10.43
N PRO A 84 -3.72 1.45 10.20
CA PRO A 84 -3.88 0.27 11.04
C PRO A 84 -2.61 -0.58 11.11
N ARG A 85 -2.29 -1.11 12.31
CA ARG A 85 -1.10 -1.97 12.50
C ARG A 85 -1.20 -3.23 11.63
N GLY A 86 -0.12 -3.54 10.91
CA GLY A 86 -0.07 -4.68 10.00
C GLY A 86 -0.77 -4.48 8.64
N SER A 87 -1.44 -3.34 8.42
CA SER A 87 -2.03 -3.01 7.11
C SER A 87 -0.97 -2.77 6.05
N TRP A 88 -1.33 -3.04 4.79
CA TRP A 88 -0.48 -2.71 3.64
C TRP A 88 -0.15 -1.21 3.58
N MET A 89 -1.15 -0.35 3.81
CA MET A 89 -0.97 1.11 3.84
C MET A 89 0.08 1.55 4.86
N ARG A 90 0.08 0.96 6.07
CA ARG A 90 1.09 1.27 7.09
C ARG A 90 2.51 0.88 6.64
N ARG A 91 2.66 -0.21 5.91
CA ARG A 91 3.97 -0.62 5.36
C ARG A 91 4.49 0.41 4.37
N GLN A 92 3.61 0.91 3.50
CA GLN A 92 4.00 1.93 2.54
C GLN A 92 4.32 3.28 3.16
N ALA A 93 3.50 3.70 4.13
CA ALA A 93 3.80 4.89 4.91
C ALA A 93 5.16 4.74 5.63
N ALA A 94 5.47 3.55 6.18
CA ALA A 94 6.73 3.29 6.87
C ALA A 94 7.92 3.29 5.92
N GLN A 95 7.80 2.67 4.75
CA GLN A 95 8.83 2.71 3.72
C GLN A 95 9.11 4.13 3.26
N GLN A 96 8.07 4.93 3.03
CA GLN A 96 8.24 6.32 2.65
C GLN A 96 8.84 7.17 3.78
N ALA A 97 8.43 6.97 5.03
CA ALA A 97 9.03 7.64 6.18
C ALA A 97 10.52 7.30 6.32
N ASN A 98 10.87 6.02 6.20
CA ASN A 98 12.25 5.55 6.25
C ASN A 98 13.08 6.14 5.10
N PHE A 99 12.55 6.18 3.87
CA PHE A 99 13.23 6.81 2.74
C PHE A 99 13.49 8.30 2.99
N GLN A 100 12.50 9.06 3.47
CA GLN A 100 12.69 10.49 3.74
C GLN A 100 13.80 10.73 4.77
N LEU A 101 13.86 9.94 5.84
CA LEU A 101 14.89 10.08 6.87
C LEU A 101 16.29 9.70 6.34
N VAL A 102 16.40 8.60 5.60
CA VAL A 102 17.67 8.20 4.99
C VAL A 102 18.12 9.22 3.94
N ALA A 103 17.21 9.72 3.10
CA ALA A 103 17.53 10.72 2.09
C ALA A 103 17.97 12.04 2.72
N LEU A 104 17.36 12.47 3.84
CA LEU A 104 17.80 13.65 4.58
C LEU A 104 19.21 13.47 5.17
N LEU A 105 19.49 12.31 5.78
CA LEU A 105 20.82 12.01 6.32
C LEU A 105 21.89 11.97 5.23
N LEU A 106 21.63 11.25 4.13
CA LEU A 106 22.54 11.18 2.99
C LEU A 106 22.73 12.55 2.33
N GLY A 107 21.64 13.29 2.13
CA GLY A 107 21.66 14.63 1.60
C GLY A 107 22.51 15.56 2.46
N ALA A 108 22.34 15.52 3.79
CA ALA A 108 23.15 16.31 4.71
C ALA A 108 24.64 15.98 4.64
N VAL A 109 25.00 14.69 4.56
CA VAL A 109 26.40 14.25 4.41
C VAL A 109 27.00 14.71 3.09
N VAL A 110 26.29 14.50 1.97
CA VAL A 110 26.75 14.85 0.62
C VAL A 110 26.87 16.37 0.46
N LEU A 111 25.86 17.12 0.90
CA LEU A 111 25.88 18.59 0.84
C LEU A 111 26.94 19.17 1.79
N GLY A 112 27.10 18.62 3.00
CA GLY A 112 28.15 19.03 3.92
C GLY A 112 29.56 18.83 3.34
N ALA A 113 29.79 17.73 2.61
CA ALA A 113 31.03 17.52 1.88
C ALA A 113 31.20 18.50 0.69
N ALA A 114 30.11 18.83 -0.01
CA ALA A 114 30.12 19.76 -1.13
C ALA A 114 30.46 21.20 -0.69
N VAL A 115 29.98 21.64 0.49
CA VAL A 115 30.35 22.95 1.08
C VAL A 115 31.87 23.06 1.22
N LYS A 116 32.52 22.04 1.81
CA LYS A 116 33.98 22.04 2.02
C LYS A 116 34.78 22.11 0.71
N ARG A 117 34.19 21.66 -0.40
CA ARG A 117 34.82 21.62 -1.73
C ARG A 117 34.36 22.76 -2.66
N ASN A 118 33.52 23.67 -2.18
CA ASN A 118 32.89 24.72 -2.98
C ASN A 118 32.13 24.19 -4.23
N LEU A 119 31.51 23.01 -4.11
CA LEU A 119 30.78 22.34 -5.19
C LEU A 119 29.25 22.49 -5.06
N MET A 120 28.77 23.36 -4.18
CA MET A 120 27.34 23.47 -3.84
C MET A 120 26.43 23.70 -5.05
N ILE A 121 26.83 24.58 -5.97
CA ILE A 121 26.05 24.91 -7.18
C ILE A 121 25.79 23.66 -8.04
N VAL A 122 26.75 22.73 -8.09
CA VAL A 122 26.63 21.50 -8.87
C VAL A 122 25.94 20.41 -8.07
N THR A 123 26.36 20.18 -6.82
CA THR A 123 25.86 19.04 -6.03
C THR A 123 24.40 19.21 -5.60
N PHE A 124 23.99 20.43 -5.25
CA PHE A 124 22.63 20.70 -4.76
C PHE A 124 21.52 20.26 -5.72
N PRO A 125 21.52 20.63 -7.02
CA PRO A 125 20.47 20.20 -7.95
C PRO A 125 20.43 18.67 -8.11
N PHE A 126 21.57 17.98 -8.15
CA PHE A 126 21.58 16.51 -8.26
C PHE A 126 21.02 15.82 -7.02
N VAL A 127 21.34 16.31 -5.82
CA VAL A 127 20.75 15.79 -4.57
C VAL A 127 19.25 16.04 -4.56
N GLY A 128 18.82 17.25 -4.93
CA GLY A 128 17.40 17.60 -5.06
C GLY A 128 16.66 16.72 -6.05
N MET A 129 17.24 16.48 -7.23
CA MET A 129 16.68 15.58 -8.26
C MET A 129 16.57 14.13 -7.77
N ALA A 130 17.60 13.61 -7.11
CA ALA A 130 17.59 12.26 -6.57
C ALA A 130 16.51 12.09 -5.49
N TRP A 131 16.38 13.06 -4.59
CA TRP A 131 15.34 13.09 -3.57
C TRP A 131 13.93 13.20 -4.19
N PHE A 132 13.76 14.09 -5.16
CA PHE A 132 12.50 14.32 -5.87
C PHE A 132 12.06 13.05 -6.63
N ALA A 133 12.94 12.47 -7.43
CA ALA A 133 12.69 11.24 -8.17
C ALA A 133 12.35 10.08 -7.23
N GLY A 134 13.13 9.91 -6.15
CA GLY A 134 12.85 8.87 -5.16
C GLY A 134 11.49 9.04 -4.50
N THR A 135 11.08 10.27 -4.18
CA THR A 135 9.76 10.57 -3.60
C THR A 135 8.63 10.21 -4.55
N ILE A 136 8.74 10.60 -5.84
CA ILE A 136 7.76 10.25 -6.88
C ILE A 136 7.69 8.74 -7.08
N ILE A 137 8.83 8.05 -7.15
CA ILE A 137 8.85 6.59 -7.41
C ILE A 137 8.11 5.84 -6.31
N HIS A 138 8.30 6.20 -5.03
CA HIS A 138 7.53 5.57 -3.95
C HIS A 138 6.03 5.86 -4.07
N ALA A 139 5.67 7.10 -4.38
CA ALA A 139 4.26 7.47 -4.56
C ALA A 139 3.62 6.72 -5.73
N ALA A 140 4.29 6.67 -6.89
CA ALA A 140 3.84 5.92 -8.07
C ALA A 140 3.68 4.43 -7.76
N LYS A 141 4.67 3.82 -7.08
CA LYS A 141 4.59 2.41 -6.67
C LYS A 141 3.46 2.14 -5.69
N ALA A 142 3.15 3.09 -4.81
CA ALA A 142 2.00 3.00 -3.93
C ALA A 142 0.66 3.11 -4.71
N PHE A 143 0.54 4.00 -5.69
CA PHE A 143 -0.64 4.06 -6.56
C PHE A 143 -0.83 2.78 -7.39
N GLU A 144 0.26 2.16 -7.83
CA GLU A 144 0.25 0.87 -8.54
C GLU A 144 -0.11 -0.33 -7.64
N GLY A 145 -0.16 -0.15 -6.31
CA GLY A 145 -0.39 -1.24 -5.36
C GLY A 145 0.79 -2.21 -5.23
N HIS A 146 1.98 -1.84 -5.72
CA HIS A 146 3.17 -2.66 -5.61
C HIS A 146 3.90 -2.44 -4.28
N GLU A 147 4.19 -3.51 -3.56
CA GLU A 147 5.12 -3.47 -2.42
C GLU A 147 6.55 -3.31 -2.92
N TRP A 148 6.95 -2.08 -3.22
CA TRP A 148 8.31 -1.77 -3.66
C TRP A 148 9.25 -1.58 -2.46
N THR A 149 10.17 -2.52 -2.25
CA THR A 149 11.25 -2.31 -1.28
C THR A 149 12.36 -1.49 -1.96
N ASN A 150 12.53 -0.25 -1.52
CA ASN A 150 13.53 0.66 -2.07
C ASN A 150 14.97 0.09 -1.98
N PRO A 151 15.72 0.02 -3.10
CA PRO A 151 17.09 -0.49 -3.11
C PRO A 151 18.04 0.34 -2.23
N VAL A 152 17.77 1.62 -2.00
CA VAL A 152 18.52 2.46 -1.05
C VAL A 152 18.31 1.98 0.40
N LEU A 153 17.08 1.61 0.77
CA LEU A 153 16.77 1.01 2.07
C LEU A 153 17.24 -0.46 2.19
N GLN A 154 17.58 -1.09 1.06
CA GLN A 154 18.21 -2.39 1.03
C GLN A 154 19.73 -2.28 1.24
N ALA A 155 20.37 -1.26 0.66
CA ALA A 155 21.79 -0.97 0.85
C ALA A 155 22.08 -0.37 2.24
N ILE A 156 21.14 0.42 2.79
CA ILE A 156 21.26 1.06 4.10
C ILE A 156 20.13 0.55 4.99
N PRO A 157 20.38 -0.44 5.87
CA PRO A 157 19.33 -1.10 6.67
C PRO A 157 18.82 -0.25 7.85
N LEU A 158 18.93 1.07 7.79
CA LEU A 158 18.36 1.99 8.78
C LEU A 158 16.84 2.09 8.57
N ARG A 159 16.08 1.32 9.36
CA ARG A 159 14.61 1.38 9.40
C ARG A 159 14.16 1.80 10.79
N LEU A 160 13.67 3.03 10.90
CA LEU A 160 13.17 3.59 12.16
C LEU A 160 11.72 3.19 12.42
N PHE A 161 10.94 3.02 11.35
CA PHE A 161 9.58 2.51 11.43
C PHE A 161 9.52 1.04 11.00
N ASP A 162 8.92 0.20 11.84
CA ASP A 162 8.73 -1.22 11.57
C ASP A 162 7.56 -1.43 10.58
N ASP A 163 7.91 -1.97 9.42
CA ASP A 163 7.03 -2.36 8.33
C ASP A 163 6.11 -3.55 8.72
N GLY A 164 6.22 -4.13 9.92
CA GLY A 164 5.31 -5.15 10.43
C GLY A 164 5.43 -6.51 9.73
N ARG A 165 6.42 -6.70 8.86
CA ARG A 165 6.86 -8.04 8.47
C ARG A 165 7.50 -8.66 9.70
N ARG A 166 6.79 -9.58 10.37
CA ARG A 166 7.38 -10.45 11.39
C ARG A 166 8.70 -10.95 10.79
N ARG A 167 9.82 -10.58 11.40
CA ARG A 167 11.08 -11.29 11.15
C ARG A 167 10.78 -12.72 11.58
N ALA A 168 10.59 -13.61 10.61
CA ALA A 168 10.69 -15.02 10.87
C ALA A 168 12.15 -15.22 11.30
N TRP A 169 12.33 -15.26 12.62
CA TRP A 169 13.61 -15.58 13.24
C TRP A 169 14.01 -16.94 12.70
N ILE A 170 15.19 -16.97 12.07
CA ILE A 170 15.90 -18.18 11.70
C ILE A 170 16.01 -19.03 12.98
N ARG A 171 15.47 -20.26 12.93
CA ARG A 171 15.88 -21.32 13.85
C ARG A 171 17.18 -21.92 13.35
#